data_AF-A0A7X9GYS6-F1
#
_entry.id   AF-A0A7X9GYS6-F1
#
_cell.length_a   1.000
_cell.length_b   1.000
_cell.length_c   1.000
_cell.angle_alpha   90.00
_cell.angle_beta   90.00
_cell.angle_gamma   90.00
#
_symmetry.space_group_name_H-M   'P 1'
#
loop_
_entity.id
_entity.type
_entity.pdbx_description
1 polymer ?
#
loop_
_entity_poly.entity_id
_entity_poly.type
_entity_poly.pdbx_seq_one_letter_code
_entity_poly.pdbx_strand_id
1 'polypeptide(L)'
;MQLYRSLTEEEIRSLQHNGCSSTDWDSVRVKEGFLPNHIRHTQFSGKIELGLFNKEFHLAGGLKKHSGISHAVLHNCTVGDNVVIENVQNYIANYSISDDCFIQNVDVIMVDGFTRFGNGVEVCVLNETGGREV
;
A
#
# COMPACT_ATOMS: atom_id res chain seq x y z
N MET A 1 -0.09 -10.04 18.03
CA MET A 1 -0.90 -10.44 16.87
C MET A 1 -1.85 -9.29 16.59
N GLN A 2 -1.65 -8.52 15.53
CA GLN A 2 -2.60 -7.46 15.18
C GLN A 2 -3.87 -8.14 14.64
N LEU A 3 -4.98 -7.96 15.33
CA LEU A 3 -6.27 -8.54 14.97
C LEU A 3 -6.88 -7.66 13.87
N TYR A 4 -6.92 -8.19 12.65
CA TYR A 4 -7.71 -7.62 11.58
C TYR A 4 -9.19 -8.01 11.78
N ARG A 5 -10.10 -7.06 11.63
CA ARG A 5 -11.55 -7.25 11.67
C ARG A 5 -12.19 -6.93 10.32
N SER A 6 -13.41 -7.42 10.10
CA SER A 6 -14.21 -6.99 8.96
C SER A 6 -14.60 -5.51 9.08
N LEU A 7 -14.82 -4.86 7.94
CA LEU A 7 -15.35 -3.50 7.89
C LEU A 7 -16.78 -3.44 8.46
N THR A 8 -17.12 -2.33 9.10
CA THR A 8 -18.52 -2.02 9.45
C THR A 8 -19.26 -1.45 8.24
N GLU A 9 -20.60 -1.50 8.28
CA GLU A 9 -21.43 -0.90 7.22
C GLU A 9 -21.19 0.59 7.04
N GLU A 10 -20.90 1.31 8.13
CA GLU A 10 -20.58 2.75 8.10
C GLU A 10 -19.25 3.00 7.38
N GLU A 11 -18.22 2.20 7.66
CA GLU A 11 -16.93 2.29 7.00
C GLU A 11 -17.05 1.98 5.50
N ILE A 12 -17.82 0.95 5.14
CA ILE A 12 -18.08 0.60 3.73
C ILE A 12 -18.76 1.77 3.01
N ARG A 13 -19.79 2.38 3.62
CA ARG A 13 -20.46 3.55 3.04
C ARG A 13 -19.51 4.73 2.87
N SER A 14 -18.64 5.00 3.85
CA SER A 14 -17.61 6.04 3.74
C SER A 14 -16.62 5.75 2.60
N LEU A 15 -16.16 4.51 2.46
CA LEU A 15 -15.28 4.10 1.36
C LEU A 15 -15.96 4.27 0.00
N GLN A 16 -17.21 3.84 -0.13
CA GLN A 16 -18.00 4.04 -1.35
C GLN A 16 -18.20 5.52 -1.68
N HIS A 17 -18.49 6.36 -0.69
CA HIS A 17 -18.62 7.80 -0.87
C HIS A 17 -17.30 8.44 -1.34
N ASN A 18 -16.16 7.92 -0.87
CA ASN A 18 -14.84 8.34 -1.32
C ASN A 18 -14.47 7.80 -2.72
N GLY A 19 -15.41 7.21 -3.44
CA GLY A 19 -15.21 6.65 -4.78
C GLY A 19 -14.49 5.31 -4.78
N CYS A 20 -14.46 4.60 -3.66
CA CYS A 20 -13.87 3.26 -3.59
C CYS A 20 -14.89 2.19 -3.94
N SER A 21 -14.40 1.10 -4.50
CA SER A 21 -15.22 -0.08 -4.81
C SER A 21 -14.49 -1.35 -4.36
N SER A 22 -15.25 -2.40 -4.08
CA SER A 22 -14.70 -3.73 -3.83
C SER A 22 -15.52 -4.78 -4.58
N THR A 23 -14.86 -5.83 -5.07
CA THR A 23 -15.57 -7.02 -5.58
C THR A 23 -16.30 -7.77 -4.48
N ASP A 24 -15.74 -7.74 -3.26
CA ASP A 24 -16.30 -8.39 -2.08
C ASP A 24 -15.77 -7.68 -0.83
N TRP A 25 -16.65 -7.03 -0.07
CA TRP A 25 -16.25 -6.28 1.13
C TRP A 25 -15.94 -7.20 2.32
N ASP A 26 -16.44 -8.44 2.33
CA ASP A 26 -16.14 -9.43 3.39
C ASP A 26 -14.68 -9.88 3.36
N SER A 27 -14.08 -9.90 2.16
CA SER A 27 -12.66 -10.17 1.93
C SER A 27 -11.72 -9.00 2.27
N VAL A 28 -12.27 -7.83 2.64
CA VAL A 28 -11.49 -6.66 3.06
C VAL A 28 -11.49 -6.56 4.59
N ARG A 29 -10.31 -6.67 5.18
CA ARG A 29 -10.11 -6.62 6.63
C ARG A 29 -9.27 -5.42 7.02
N VAL A 30 -9.60 -4.81 8.14
CA VAL A 30 -8.97 -3.60 8.64
C VAL A 30 -8.53 -3.77 10.09
N LYS A 31 -7.50 -3.04 10.48
CA LYS A 31 -7.02 -3.02 11.86
C LYS A 31 -7.95 -2.19 12.77
N GLU A 32 -7.93 -2.46 14.06
CA GLU A 32 -8.70 -1.68 15.05
C GLU A 32 -8.28 -0.20 15.05
N GLY A 33 -9.25 0.71 15.00
CA GLY A 33 -9.00 2.16 14.87
C GLY A 33 -8.83 2.66 13.43
N PHE A 34 -9.14 1.83 12.43
CA PHE A 34 -9.12 2.21 11.02
C PHE A 34 -10.05 3.41 10.72
N LEU A 35 -9.58 4.31 9.86
CA LEU A 35 -10.32 5.48 9.40
C LEU A 35 -10.38 5.49 7.87
N PRO A 36 -11.57 5.42 7.25
CA PRO A 36 -11.72 5.36 5.80
C PRO A 36 -11.43 6.70 5.08
N ASN A 37 -11.26 7.79 5.83
CA ASN A 37 -11.18 9.17 5.32
C ASN A 37 -10.00 9.42 4.37
N HIS A 38 -8.93 8.63 4.51
CA HIS A 38 -7.69 8.77 3.77
C HIS A 38 -7.57 7.78 2.61
N ILE A 39 -8.65 7.09 2.27
CA ILE A 39 -8.73 6.20 1.11
C ILE A 39 -9.72 6.79 0.10
N ARG A 40 -9.28 7.01 -1.14
CA ARG A 40 -10.08 7.63 -2.20
C ARG A 40 -9.86 6.97 -3.55
N HIS A 41 -10.90 6.89 -4.38
CA HIS A 41 -10.82 6.37 -5.74
C HIS A 41 -10.01 5.06 -5.85
N THR A 42 -10.25 4.13 -4.93
CA THR A 42 -9.47 2.89 -4.82
C THR A 42 -10.35 1.68 -5.06
N GLN A 43 -9.88 0.74 -5.88
CA GLN A 43 -10.59 -0.51 -6.14
C GLN A 43 -9.91 -1.66 -5.41
N PHE A 44 -10.69 -2.44 -4.67
CA PHE A 44 -10.25 -3.58 -3.91
C PHE A 44 -10.74 -4.88 -4.55
N SER A 45 -9.86 -5.89 -4.58
CA SER A 45 -10.20 -7.20 -5.13
C SER A 45 -9.45 -8.31 -4.42
N GLY A 46 -10.12 -9.45 -4.23
CA GLY A 46 -9.55 -10.59 -3.52
C GLY A 46 -9.32 -10.30 -2.03
N LYS A 47 -8.28 -10.89 -1.45
CA LYS A 47 -7.98 -10.76 -0.01
C LYS A 47 -7.23 -9.46 0.26
N ILE A 48 -7.85 -8.54 0.98
CA ILE A 48 -7.23 -7.25 1.31
C ILE A 48 -7.14 -7.08 2.82
N GLU A 49 -5.98 -6.67 3.29
CA GLU A 49 -5.73 -6.34 4.69
C GLU A 49 -5.16 -4.92 4.77
N LEU A 50 -5.80 -4.02 5.52
CA LEU A 50 -5.40 -2.61 5.62
C LEU A 50 -4.99 -2.26 7.06
N GLY A 51 -3.81 -1.67 7.20
CA GLY A 51 -3.32 -1.05 8.42
C GLY A 51 -3.97 0.31 8.70
N LEU A 52 -3.34 1.09 9.58
CA LEU A 52 -3.82 2.41 10.00
C LEU A 52 -3.19 3.52 9.19
N PHE A 53 -3.97 4.54 8.82
CA PHE A 53 -3.49 5.72 8.10
C PHE A 53 -3.60 6.96 9.00
N ASN A 54 -2.68 7.11 9.95
CA ASN A 54 -2.74 8.18 10.96
C ASN A 54 -1.58 9.17 10.89
N LYS A 55 -0.53 8.85 10.13
CA LYS A 55 0.69 9.66 10.06
C LYS A 55 0.60 10.68 8.93
N GLU A 56 1.08 11.88 9.23
CA GLU A 56 1.44 12.90 8.24
C GLU A 56 2.97 12.92 8.08
N PHE A 57 3.42 12.95 6.83
CA PHE A 57 4.81 13.03 6.44
C PHE A 57 5.16 14.44 5.98
N HIS A 58 6.34 14.89 6.38
CA HIS A 58 6.93 16.14 5.93
C HIS A 58 7.92 15.82 4.81
N LEU A 59 7.58 16.25 3.60
CA LEU A 59 8.40 16.06 2.41
C LEU A 59 9.27 17.31 2.17
N ALA A 60 10.31 17.14 1.36
CA ALA A 60 11.16 18.24 0.93
C ALA A 60 10.34 19.38 0.31
N GLY A 61 10.78 20.62 0.55
CA GLY A 61 10.04 21.81 0.09
C GLY A 61 8.87 22.22 1.00
N GLY A 62 8.74 21.64 2.20
CA GLY A 62 7.70 22.00 3.17
C GLY A 62 6.33 21.42 2.87
N LEU A 63 6.24 20.49 1.92
CA LEU A 63 5.00 19.80 1.57
C LEU A 63 4.63 18.81 2.68
N LYS A 64 3.40 18.89 3.14
CA LYS A 64 2.81 17.93 4.07
C LYS A 64 1.96 16.94 3.30
N LYS A 65 2.09 15.66 3.64
CA LYS A 65 1.36 14.60 2.98
C LYS A 65 0.86 13.57 3.98
N HIS A 66 -0.42 13.27 3.92
CA HIS A 66 -1.01 12.27 4.80
C HIS A 66 -0.80 10.86 4.24
N SER A 67 -0.60 9.88 5.13
CA SER A 67 -0.72 8.45 4.80
C SER A 67 -2.11 8.15 4.26
N GLY A 68 -2.21 7.24 3.30
CA GLY A 68 -3.46 6.95 2.62
C GLY A 68 -3.27 6.28 1.27
N ILE A 69 -4.40 5.91 0.66
CA ILE A 69 -4.43 5.28 -0.66
C ILE A 69 -5.30 6.16 -1.56
N SER A 70 -4.77 6.57 -2.71
CA SER A 70 -5.56 7.33 -3.69
C SER A 70 -5.28 6.91 -5.13
N HIS A 71 -6.33 6.74 -5.93
CA HIS A 71 -6.23 6.36 -7.34
C HIS A 71 -5.36 5.10 -7.54
N ALA A 72 -5.84 3.97 -7.03
CA ALA A 72 -5.13 2.71 -7.09
C ALA A 72 -6.09 1.52 -7.22
N VAL A 73 -5.58 0.41 -7.77
CA VAL A 73 -6.26 -0.88 -7.79
C VAL A 73 -5.39 -1.88 -7.03
N LEU A 74 -5.96 -2.51 -6.00
CA LEU A 74 -5.26 -3.49 -5.17
C LEU A 74 -5.93 -4.86 -5.30
N HIS A 75 -5.13 -5.88 -5.59
CA HIS A 75 -5.57 -7.27 -5.70
C HIS A 75 -4.74 -8.20 -4.81
N ASN A 76 -5.34 -8.92 -3.87
CA ASN A 76 -4.62 -9.83 -2.95
C ASN A 76 -3.43 -9.16 -2.25
N CYS A 77 -3.65 -8.01 -1.62
CA CYS A 77 -2.60 -7.20 -1.02
C CYS A 77 -2.79 -7.04 0.49
N THR A 78 -1.67 -7.07 1.21
CA THR A 78 -1.60 -6.67 2.62
C THR A 78 -0.88 -5.33 2.70
N VAL A 79 -1.52 -4.32 3.28
CA VAL A 79 -0.99 -2.96 3.43
C VAL A 79 -0.74 -2.70 4.91
N GLY A 80 0.51 -2.36 5.26
CA GLY A 80 0.92 -2.00 6.60
C GLY A 80 0.39 -0.65 7.09
N ASP A 81 0.86 -0.22 8.25
CA ASP A 81 0.51 1.07 8.83
C ASP A 81 1.23 2.23 8.11
N ASN A 82 0.55 3.36 8.00
CA ASN A 82 1.06 4.65 7.53
C ASN A 82 1.64 4.62 6.11
N VAL A 83 1.17 3.71 5.27
CA VAL A 83 1.60 3.61 3.87
C VAL A 83 1.00 4.76 3.06
N VAL A 84 1.76 5.25 2.08
CA VAL A 84 1.29 6.16 1.02
C VAL A 84 1.27 5.39 -0.30
N ILE A 85 0.08 5.16 -0.85
CA ILE A 85 -0.10 4.60 -2.20
C ILE A 85 -0.85 5.61 -3.04
N GLU A 86 -0.25 6.09 -4.12
CA GLU A 86 -0.92 7.07 -4.98
C GLU A 86 -0.62 6.88 -6.46
N ASN A 87 -1.65 7.11 -7.27
CA ASN A 87 -1.54 7.14 -8.72
C ASN A 87 -0.87 5.87 -9.26
N VAL A 88 -1.50 4.74 -8.94
CA VAL A 88 -1.17 3.44 -9.55
C VAL A 88 -2.07 3.26 -10.76
N GLN A 89 -1.51 3.40 -11.96
CA GLN A 89 -2.30 3.47 -13.20
C GLN A 89 -3.03 2.17 -13.51
N ASN A 90 -2.37 1.03 -13.31
CA ASN A 90 -2.94 -0.29 -13.54
C ASN A 90 -3.32 -0.97 -12.21
N TYR A 91 -2.39 -1.68 -11.54
CA TYR A 91 -2.70 -2.39 -10.30
C TYR A 91 -1.46 -2.78 -9.49
N ILE A 92 -1.68 -3.04 -8.20
CA ILE A 92 -0.77 -3.80 -7.34
C ILE A 92 -1.40 -5.16 -7.06
N ALA A 93 -0.68 -6.25 -7.32
CA ALA A 93 -1.17 -7.61 -7.11
C ALA A 93 -0.21 -8.50 -6.32
N ASN A 94 -0.78 -9.32 -5.41
CA ASN A 94 -0.09 -10.36 -4.65
C ASN A 94 1.11 -9.82 -3.85
N TYR A 95 0.94 -8.65 -3.24
CA TYR A 95 2.04 -7.92 -2.61
C TYR A 95 1.76 -7.59 -1.15
N SER A 96 2.80 -7.70 -0.32
CA SER A 96 2.77 -7.27 1.07
C SER A 96 3.58 -5.98 1.21
N ILE A 97 2.89 -4.86 1.39
CA ILE A 97 3.47 -3.53 1.57
C ILE A 97 3.68 -3.32 3.07
N SER A 98 4.94 -3.10 3.47
CA SER A 98 5.29 -2.89 4.88
C SER A 98 4.93 -1.47 5.36
N ASP A 99 5.04 -1.27 6.67
CA ASP A 99 4.75 0.01 7.31
C ASP A 99 5.61 1.15 6.73
N ASP A 100 5.07 2.39 6.77
CA ASP A 100 5.76 3.62 6.37
C ASP A 100 6.32 3.63 4.93
N CYS A 101 5.80 2.76 4.05
CA CYS A 101 6.20 2.68 2.65
C CYS A 101 5.55 3.77 1.78
N PHE A 102 6.27 4.19 0.74
CA PHE A 102 5.79 5.14 -0.28
C PHE A 102 5.80 4.48 -1.65
N ILE A 103 4.63 4.42 -2.28
CA ILE A 103 4.43 3.93 -3.65
C ILE A 103 3.65 5.01 -4.40
N GLN A 104 4.30 5.68 -5.35
CA GLN A 104 3.70 6.81 -6.04
C GLN A 104 4.05 6.79 -7.53
N ASN A 105 3.08 7.09 -8.39
CA ASN A 105 3.26 7.20 -9.85
C ASN A 105 3.87 5.93 -10.48
N VAL A 106 3.31 4.78 -10.13
CA VAL A 106 3.74 3.48 -10.66
C VAL A 106 2.68 2.94 -11.62
N ASP A 107 3.11 2.25 -12.67
CA ASP A 107 2.16 1.63 -13.61
C ASP A 107 1.61 0.32 -13.03
N VAL A 108 2.46 -0.70 -12.86
CA VAL A 108 2.13 -2.03 -12.30
C VAL A 108 3.15 -2.44 -11.24
N ILE A 109 2.69 -3.02 -10.14
CA ILE A 109 3.51 -3.81 -9.21
C ILE A 109 2.88 -5.18 -9.07
N MET A 110 3.59 -6.23 -9.46
CA MET A 110 3.05 -7.58 -9.44
C MET A 110 4.11 -8.57 -9.00
N VAL A 111 3.69 -9.54 -8.19
CA VAL A 111 4.47 -10.72 -7.87
C VAL A 111 3.73 -11.96 -8.33
N ASP A 112 4.47 -12.86 -8.97
CA ASP A 112 4.03 -14.20 -9.35
C ASP A 112 4.94 -15.25 -8.70
N GLY A 113 4.36 -16.32 -8.18
CA GLY A 113 5.09 -17.36 -7.44
C GLY A 113 5.69 -16.92 -6.09
N PHE A 114 6.61 -17.73 -5.56
CA PHE A 114 7.28 -17.45 -4.27
C PHE A 114 8.42 -16.45 -4.45
N THR A 115 8.25 -15.23 -3.97
CA THR A 115 9.30 -14.20 -4.02
C THR A 115 9.41 -13.43 -2.70
N ARG A 116 10.61 -12.98 -2.34
CA ARG A 116 10.86 -12.07 -1.21
C ARG A 116 11.62 -10.85 -1.73
N PHE A 117 11.07 -9.65 -1.51
CA PHE A 117 11.76 -8.39 -1.74
C PHE A 117 11.84 -7.63 -0.41
N GLY A 118 13.00 -7.06 -0.11
CA GLY A 118 13.20 -6.23 1.08
C GLY A 118 14.06 -5.03 0.72
N ASN A 119 13.58 -3.83 1.05
CA ASN A 119 14.42 -2.63 1.06
C ASN A 119 15.15 -2.56 2.40
N GLY A 120 16.46 -2.33 2.37
CA GLY A 120 17.32 -2.25 3.57
C GLY A 120 18.32 -3.39 3.74
N VAL A 121 18.41 -4.33 2.78
CA VAL A 121 19.60 -5.19 2.69
C VAL A 121 20.70 -4.39 2.01
N GLU A 122 21.69 -3.96 2.79
CA GLU A 122 22.96 -3.50 2.26
C GLU A 122 23.66 -4.71 1.62
N VAL A 123 23.50 -4.87 0.31
CA VAL A 123 24.26 -5.87 -0.44
C VAL A 123 25.60 -5.22 -0.75
N CYS A 124 26.70 -5.81 -0.28
CA CYS A 124 28.02 -5.44 -0.79
C CYS A 124 28.06 -5.73 -2.29
N VAL A 125 27.85 -4.70 -3.09
CA VAL A 125 28.09 -4.78 -4.53
C VAL A 125 29.60 -4.94 -4.72
N LEU A 126 30.02 -6.15 -5.09
CA LEU A 126 31.33 -6.33 -5.70
C LEU A 126 31.32 -5.54 -7.01
N ASN A 127 32.39 -4.78 -7.23
CA ASN A 127 32.55 -3.96 -8.42
C ASN A 127 32.53 -4.88 -9.66
N GLU A 128 31.41 -4.93 -10.38
CA GLU A 128 31.23 -5.80 -11.56
C GLU A 128 32.11 -5.34 -12.74
N THR A 129 32.60 -4.10 -12.70
CA THR A 129 33.65 -3.63 -13.60
C THR A 129 35.00 -4.13 -13.09
N GLY A 130 35.31 -5.37 -13.46
CA GLY A 130 36.64 -5.95 -13.31
C GLY A 130 37.72 -5.01 -13.85
N GLY A 131 38.53 -4.49 -12.93
CA GLY A 131 39.88 -3.97 -13.07
C GLY A 131 40.33 -3.32 -14.38
N ARG A 132 40.81 -2.08 -14.28
CA ARG A 132 42.24 -1.81 -14.48
C ARG A 132 42.62 -0.49 -13.81
N GLU A 133 43.59 -0.58 -12.90
CA GLU A 133 44.39 0.59 -12.51
C GLU A 133 45.26 1.00 -13.71
N VAL A 134 45.25 2.29 -14.03
CA VAL A 134 46.35 2.99 -14.74
C VAL A 134 46.63 4.30 -14.05
#